data_AF-A0A956LFT5-F1
#
_entry.id   AF-A0A956LFT5-F1
#
_cell.length_a   1.000
_cell.length_b   1.000
_cell.length_c   1.000
_cell.angle_alpha   90.00
_cell.angle_beta   90.00
_cell.angle_gamma   90.00
#
_symmetry.space_group_name_H-M   'P 1'
#
loop_
_entity.id
_entity.type
_entity.pdbx_description
1 polymer ?
#
loop_
_entity_poly.entity_id
_entity_poly.type
_entity_poly.pdbx_seq_one_letter_code
_entity_poly.pdbx_strand_id
1 'polypeptide(L)'
;MIEGYATVVHQGYADARASASALETAIDELLATPSDETLSAARQAWLAARVPYAQTEVFRFYGGPIDVEPGGPEGQLNSWPMDEAYVDYVEGDADAGIINDPVGYPELSAAVLVDANGVGGETYIATGYHAI
;
A
#
# COMPACT_ATOMS: atom_id res chain seq x y z
N MET A 1 -32.83 -6.18 1.80
CA MET A 1 -31.99 -5.57 0.73
C MET A 1 -30.76 -4.88 1.32
N ILE A 2 -30.88 -4.05 2.37
CA ILE A 2 -29.72 -3.40 3.02
C ILE A 2 -28.81 -4.41 3.76
N GLU A 3 -29.38 -5.38 4.49
CA GLU A 3 -28.59 -6.40 5.20
C GLU A 3 -27.73 -7.24 4.26
N GLY A 4 -28.28 -7.68 3.13
CA GLY A 4 -27.53 -8.44 2.13
C GLY A 4 -26.37 -7.63 1.54
N TYR A 5 -26.58 -6.33 1.27
CA TYR A 5 -25.51 -5.44 0.84
C TYR A 5 -24.43 -5.31 1.91
N ALA A 6 -24.79 -5.02 3.16
CA ALA A 6 -23.84 -4.89 4.26
C ALA A 6 -22.99 -6.16 4.46
N THR A 7 -23.59 -7.35 4.32
CA THR A 7 -22.86 -8.62 4.36
C THR A 7 -21.82 -8.72 3.24
N VAL A 8 -22.16 -8.31 2.02
CA VAL A 8 -21.23 -8.31 0.88
C VAL A 8 -20.09 -7.32 1.11
N VAL A 9 -20.39 -6.10 1.58
CA VAL A 9 -19.36 -5.10 1.91
C VAL A 9 -18.40 -5.64 2.98
N HIS A 10 -18.95 -6.17 4.07
CA HIS A 10 -18.14 -6.73 5.15
C HIS A 10 -17.25 -7.88 4.65
N GLN A 11 -17.80 -8.80 3.86
CA GLN A 11 -17.01 -9.91 3.32
C GLN A 11 -15.90 -9.43 2.38
N GLY A 12 -16.18 -8.46 1.50
CA GLY A 12 -15.17 -7.90 0.60
C GLY A 12 -13.98 -7.29 1.35
N TYR A 13 -14.23 -6.50 2.41
CA TYR A 13 -13.15 -5.97 3.24
C TYR A 13 -12.48 -7.04 4.11
N ALA A 14 -13.19 -8.07 4.55
CA ALA A 14 -12.60 -9.21 5.26
C ALA A 14 -11.62 -9.99 4.36
N ASP A 15 -12.00 -10.23 3.10
CA ASP A 15 -11.16 -10.89 2.12
C ASP A 15 -9.93 -10.04 1.77
N ALA A 16 -10.11 -8.73 1.60
CA ALA A 16 -9.01 -7.79 1.35
C ALA A 16 -8.00 -7.73 2.52
N ARG A 17 -8.50 -7.75 3.76
CA ARG A 17 -7.64 -7.80 4.95
C ARG A 17 -6.88 -9.14 5.02
N ALA A 18 -7.57 -10.25 4.80
CA ALA A 18 -6.96 -11.57 4.88
C ALA A 18 -5.81 -11.74 3.86
N SER A 19 -6.01 -11.26 2.63
CA SER A 19 -4.97 -11.30 1.60
C SER A 19 -3.84 -10.31 1.86
N ALA A 20 -4.11 -9.13 2.42
CA ALA A 20 -3.07 -8.19 2.85
C ALA A 20 -2.18 -8.76 3.96
N SER A 21 -2.74 -9.47 4.95
CA SER A 21 -1.94 -10.16 5.97
C SER A 21 -1.11 -11.32 5.40
N ALA A 22 -1.60 -12.00 4.36
CA ALA A 22 -0.80 -13.00 3.65
C ALA A 22 0.36 -12.35 2.87
N LEU A 23 0.15 -11.17 2.28
CA LEU A 23 1.21 -10.38 1.66
C LEU A 23 2.27 -9.95 2.69
N GLU A 24 1.86 -9.42 3.84
CA GLU A 24 2.76 -9.07 4.95
C GLU A 24 3.65 -10.27 5.34
N THR A 25 3.07 -11.46 5.48
CA THR A 25 3.83 -12.68 5.80
C THR A 25 4.85 -13.03 4.71
N ALA A 26 4.47 -12.92 3.43
CA ALA A 26 5.38 -13.21 2.32
C ALA A 26 6.52 -12.18 2.22
N ILE A 27 6.26 -10.92 2.57
CA ILE A 27 7.29 -9.88 2.67
C ILE A 27 8.23 -10.18 3.84
N ASP A 28 7.71 -10.55 5.00
CA ASP A 28 8.55 -10.94 6.15
C ASP A 28 9.47 -12.11 5.80
N GLU A 29 8.97 -13.11 5.06
CA GLU A 29 9.77 -14.23 4.57
C GLU A 29 10.85 -13.79 3.57
N LEU A 30 10.53 -12.88 2.65
CA LEU A 30 11.50 -12.28 1.73
C LEU A 30 12.60 -11.51 2.49
N LEU A 31 12.23 -10.71 3.48
CA LEU A 31 13.19 -9.96 4.30
C LEU A 31 14.08 -10.88 5.13
N ALA A 32 13.53 -11.98 5.68
CA ALA A 32 14.28 -12.95 6.47
C ALA A 32 15.22 -13.82 5.61
N THR A 33 14.79 -14.21 4.41
CA THR A 33 15.56 -15.07 3.48
C THR A 33 15.47 -14.54 2.05
N PRO A 34 16.26 -13.50 1.69
CA PRO A 34 16.20 -12.94 0.34
C PRO A 34 16.66 -13.93 -0.73
N SER A 35 15.78 -14.22 -1.69
CA SER A 35 16.05 -15.13 -2.81
C SER A 35 15.06 -14.88 -3.95
N ASP A 36 15.35 -15.42 -5.14
CA ASP A 36 14.40 -15.37 -6.26
C ASP A 36 13.07 -16.06 -5.93
N GLU A 37 13.12 -17.12 -5.11
CA GLU A 37 11.94 -17.88 -4.68
C GLU A 37 11.04 -17.04 -3.76
N THR A 38 11.62 -16.46 -2.70
CA THR A 38 10.88 -15.61 -1.76
C THR A 38 10.41 -14.30 -2.39
N LEU A 39 11.17 -13.74 -3.34
CA LEU A 39 10.73 -12.57 -4.11
C LEU A 39 9.55 -12.91 -5.02
N SER A 40 9.59 -14.07 -5.68
CA SER A 40 8.48 -14.56 -6.50
C SER A 40 7.23 -14.81 -5.65
N ALA A 41 7.40 -15.35 -4.44
CA ALA A 41 6.31 -15.56 -3.48
C ALA A 41 5.67 -14.23 -3.06
N ALA A 42 6.47 -13.22 -2.68
CA ALA A 42 5.98 -11.89 -2.32
C ALA A 42 5.22 -11.22 -3.48
N ARG A 43 5.73 -11.30 -4.71
CA ARG A 43 5.04 -10.78 -5.91
C ARG A 43 3.70 -11.47 -6.17
N GLN A 44 3.64 -12.78 -6.01
CA GLN A 44 2.39 -13.54 -6.14
C GLN A 44 1.38 -13.16 -5.06
N ALA A 45 1.85 -13.01 -3.81
CA ALA A 45 1.03 -12.55 -2.70
C ALA A 45 0.50 -11.13 -2.94
N TRP A 46 1.29 -10.23 -3.53
CA TRP A 46 0.86 -8.88 -3.86
C TRP A 46 -0.27 -8.88 -4.89
N LEU A 47 -0.11 -9.67 -5.96
CA LEU A 47 -1.16 -9.85 -6.97
C LEU A 47 -2.44 -10.40 -6.35
N ALA A 48 -2.32 -11.41 -5.48
CA ALA A 48 -3.45 -11.99 -4.77
C ALA A 48 -4.10 -11.00 -3.80
N ALA A 49 -3.34 -10.10 -3.18
CA ALA A 49 -3.83 -9.07 -2.28
C ALA A 49 -4.58 -7.94 -3.02
N ARG A 50 -4.12 -7.56 -4.22
CA ARG A 50 -4.73 -6.47 -5.01
C ARG A 50 -6.14 -6.80 -5.49
N VAL A 51 -6.42 -8.07 -5.80
CA VAL A 51 -7.72 -8.52 -6.35
C VAL A 51 -8.91 -8.26 -5.42
N PRO A 52 -8.94 -8.75 -4.16
CA PRO A 52 -10.06 -8.50 -3.27
C PRO A 52 -10.19 -7.02 -2.90
N TYR A 53 -9.08 -6.29 -2.75
CA TYR A 53 -9.15 -4.84 -2.56
C TYR A 53 -9.77 -4.11 -3.75
N ALA A 54 -9.41 -4.46 -4.98
CA ALA A 54 -10.02 -3.87 -6.19
C ALA A 54 -11.54 -4.04 -6.21
N GLN A 55 -12.04 -5.16 -5.68
CA GLN A 55 -13.48 -5.43 -5.61
C GLN A 55 -14.19 -4.54 -4.57
N THR A 56 -13.49 -4.05 -3.54
CA THR A 56 -14.08 -3.12 -2.56
C THR A 56 -14.23 -1.70 -3.09
N GLU A 57 -13.58 -1.37 -4.22
CA GLU A 57 -13.65 -0.02 -4.82
C GLU A 57 -15.09 0.36 -5.23
N VAL A 58 -15.98 -0.62 -5.48
CA VAL A 58 -17.42 -0.39 -5.72
C VAL A 58 -18.17 0.12 -4.48
N PHE A 59 -17.55 0.02 -3.31
CA PHE A 59 -18.07 0.49 -2.02
C PHE A 59 -17.57 1.90 -1.66
N ARG A 60 -16.80 2.54 -2.56
CA ARG A 60 -16.31 3.90 -2.36
C ARG A 60 -17.35 4.97 -2.71
N PHE A 61 -17.09 6.18 -2.24
CA PHE A 61 -17.84 7.42 -2.47
C PHE A 61 -19.20 7.51 -1.76
N TYR A 62 -19.39 6.71 -0.70
CA TYR A 62 -20.56 6.81 0.18
C TYR A 62 -20.28 7.52 1.52
N GLY A 63 -19.06 8.07 1.70
CA GLY A 63 -18.63 8.65 2.98
C GLY A 63 -18.47 7.62 4.10
N GLY A 64 -18.26 6.35 3.74
CA GLY A 64 -18.00 5.26 4.66
C GLY A 64 -16.55 5.26 5.17
N PRO A 65 -16.16 4.28 6.01
CA PRO A 65 -14.86 4.27 6.66
C PRO A 65 -13.63 4.37 5.73
N ILE A 66 -13.73 3.93 4.48
CA ILE A 66 -12.65 3.99 3.49
C ILE A 66 -12.39 5.42 2.95
N ASP A 67 -13.43 6.26 2.86
CA ASP A 67 -13.39 7.62 2.27
C ASP A 67 -13.76 8.72 3.29
N VAL A 68 -13.81 8.40 4.57
CA VAL A 68 -14.18 9.40 5.59
C VAL A 68 -13.12 10.49 5.64
N GLU A 69 -13.52 11.76 5.67
CA GLU A 69 -12.59 12.87 5.76
C GLU A 69 -12.84 13.71 7.03
N PRO A 70 -11.78 14.14 7.74
CA PRO A 70 -10.37 13.79 7.51
C PRO A 70 -10.03 12.37 7.98
N GLY A 71 -9.08 11.71 7.30
CA GLY A 71 -8.38 10.54 7.86
C GLY A 71 -8.85 9.16 7.37
N GLY A 72 -9.52 9.10 6.23
CA GLY A 72 -9.87 7.86 5.55
C GLY A 72 -8.61 7.14 5.04
N PRO A 73 -8.57 5.80 5.08
CA PRO A 73 -7.36 5.06 4.74
C PRO A 73 -7.10 4.96 3.23
N GLU A 74 -8.03 5.36 2.35
CA GLU A 74 -7.84 5.18 0.89
C GLU A 74 -6.53 5.78 0.38
N GLY A 75 -6.23 7.04 0.74
CA GLY A 75 -5.01 7.71 0.27
C GLY A 75 -3.72 7.04 0.77
N GLN A 76 -3.80 6.26 1.84
CA GLN A 76 -2.68 5.48 2.36
C GLN A 76 -2.58 4.09 1.72
N LEU A 77 -3.68 3.57 1.15
CA LEU A 77 -3.76 2.21 0.61
C LEU A 77 -3.57 2.15 -0.91
N ASN A 78 -4.09 3.12 -1.68
CA ASN A 78 -4.28 2.96 -3.12
C ASN A 78 -4.08 4.27 -3.91
N SER A 79 -3.19 5.15 -3.43
CA SER A 79 -2.86 6.38 -4.15
C SER A 79 -2.16 6.12 -5.48
N TRP A 80 -2.58 6.86 -6.51
CA TRP A 80 -2.04 6.83 -7.87
C TRP A 80 -2.36 8.16 -8.57
N PRO A 81 -1.48 8.73 -9.44
CA PRO A 81 -0.19 8.21 -9.89
C PRO A 81 0.93 8.34 -8.86
N MET A 82 2.06 7.69 -9.13
CA MET A 82 3.24 7.68 -8.26
C MET A 82 4.47 8.15 -9.02
N ASP A 83 5.35 8.88 -8.33
CA ASP A 83 6.70 9.21 -8.77
C ASP A 83 7.67 8.20 -8.17
N GLU A 84 8.21 7.29 -8.97
CA GLU A 84 9.09 6.22 -8.48
C GLU A 84 10.39 6.78 -7.87
N ALA A 85 10.85 7.95 -8.35
CA ALA A 85 12.03 8.63 -7.83
C ALA A 85 11.81 9.24 -6.43
N TYR A 86 10.56 9.26 -5.94
CA TYR A 86 10.27 9.61 -4.55
C TYR A 86 10.57 8.46 -3.59
N VAL A 87 10.46 7.20 -4.02
CA VAL A 87 10.69 6.05 -3.15
C VAL A 87 12.15 5.61 -3.16
N ASP A 88 12.70 5.34 -4.35
CA ASP A 88 14.04 4.78 -4.50
C ASP A 88 14.77 5.37 -5.71
N TYR A 89 16.03 4.96 -5.89
CA TYR A 89 16.86 5.35 -7.01
C TYR A 89 16.20 5.02 -8.36
N VAL A 90 16.51 5.83 -9.37
CA VAL A 90 16.06 5.64 -10.75
C VAL A 90 17.23 5.70 -11.71
N GLU A 91 17.00 5.31 -12.97
CA GLU A 91 18.00 5.47 -14.00
C GLU A 91 18.34 6.97 -14.19
N GLY A 92 19.60 7.32 -13.93
CA GLY A 92 20.10 8.70 -14.03
C GLY A 92 20.16 9.46 -12.70
N ASP A 93 19.59 8.91 -11.63
CA ASP A 93 19.68 9.50 -10.28
C ASP A 93 19.75 8.40 -9.20
N ALA A 94 20.98 8.09 -8.79
CA ALA A 94 21.28 7.02 -7.83
C ALA A 94 21.00 7.41 -6.38
N ASP A 95 20.86 8.71 -6.11
CA ASP A 95 20.67 9.26 -4.76
C ASP A 95 19.21 9.70 -4.53
N ALA A 96 18.31 9.43 -5.49
CA ALA A 96 16.90 9.78 -5.41
C ALA A 96 16.13 8.95 -4.37
N GLY A 97 15.05 9.54 -3.88
CA GLY A 97 14.06 8.86 -3.06
C GLY A 97 14.37 8.84 -1.56
N ILE A 98 13.30 8.66 -0.77
CA ILE A 98 13.37 8.63 0.70
C ILE A 98 14.25 7.49 1.23
N ILE A 99 14.42 6.41 0.46
CA ILE A 99 15.32 5.29 0.80
C ILE A 99 16.79 5.73 0.81
N ASN A 100 17.16 6.68 -0.06
CA ASN A 100 18.54 7.15 -0.23
C ASN A 100 18.83 8.48 0.49
N ASP A 101 17.87 9.02 1.27
CA ASP A 101 18.05 10.24 2.09
C ASP A 101 18.08 9.95 3.61
N PRO A 102 19.20 9.43 4.15
CA PRO A 102 19.34 9.19 5.59
C PRO A 102 19.45 10.49 6.42
N VAL A 103 19.56 11.66 5.79
CA VAL A 103 19.62 12.96 6.48
C VAL A 103 18.20 13.47 6.77
N GLY A 104 17.32 13.41 5.77
CA GLY A 104 15.89 13.74 5.92
C GLY A 104 15.10 12.64 6.61
N TYR A 105 15.45 11.37 6.34
CA TYR A 105 14.76 10.18 6.85
C TYR A 105 15.75 9.24 7.56
N PRO A 106 16.23 9.60 8.76
CA PRO A 106 17.20 8.78 9.49
C PRO A 106 16.68 7.40 9.92
N GLU A 107 15.36 7.23 9.99
CA GLU A 107 14.69 5.95 10.24
C GLU A 107 13.38 5.89 9.45
N LEU A 108 13.25 4.90 8.54
CA LEU A 108 12.03 4.63 7.80
C LEU A 108 11.06 3.75 8.60
N SER A 109 10.50 4.33 9.66
CA SER A 109 9.44 3.69 10.44
C SER A 109 8.08 3.78 9.73
N ALA A 110 7.13 2.92 10.11
CA ALA A 110 5.77 2.99 9.59
C ALA A 110 5.12 4.37 9.81
N ALA A 111 5.37 5.03 10.95
CA ALA A 111 4.87 6.38 11.21
C ALA A 111 5.46 7.40 10.25
N VAL A 112 6.77 7.32 9.98
CA VAL A 112 7.45 8.19 9.03
C VAL A 112 6.90 8.01 7.61
N LEU A 113 6.65 6.78 7.16
CA LEU A 113 6.09 6.53 5.83
C LEU A 113 4.64 7.04 5.71
N VAL A 114 3.82 6.84 6.74
CA VAL A 114 2.45 7.38 6.79
C VAL A 114 2.45 8.91 6.72
N ASP A 115 3.35 9.55 7.45
CA ASP A 115 3.50 11.02 7.47
C ASP A 115 4.10 11.55 6.16
N ALA A 116 4.95 10.78 5.48
CA ALA A 116 5.59 11.16 4.23
C ALA A 116 4.66 11.02 3.01
N ASN A 117 3.63 10.19 3.09
CA ASN A 117 2.74 9.90 1.98
C ASN A 117 1.91 11.13 1.56
N GLY A 118 2.05 11.54 0.29
CA GLY A 118 1.40 12.71 -0.30
C GLY A 118 2.01 14.07 0.10
N VAL A 119 3.07 14.09 0.91
CA VAL A 119 3.72 15.34 1.32
C VAL A 119 4.61 15.85 0.22
N GLY A 120 4.31 17.05 -0.30
CA GLY A 120 5.11 17.69 -1.35
C GLY A 120 4.57 17.50 -2.77
N GLY A 121 3.63 16.56 -2.98
CA GLY A 121 2.96 16.36 -4.26
C GLY A 121 2.00 15.18 -4.26
N GLU A 122 1.01 15.21 -5.17
CA GLU A 122 0.04 14.12 -5.33
C GLU A 122 0.68 12.80 -5.80
N THR A 123 1.91 12.84 -6.31
CA THR A 123 2.66 11.68 -6.78
C THR A 123 3.66 11.13 -5.74
N TYR A 124 3.82 11.81 -4.61
CA TYR A 124 4.83 11.46 -3.59
C TYR A 124 4.28 10.39 -2.65
N ILE A 125 4.12 9.17 -3.18
CA ILE A 125 3.48 8.06 -2.50
C ILE A 125 4.52 7.22 -1.76
N ALA A 126 4.33 7.02 -0.45
CA ALA A 126 5.25 6.28 0.41
C ALA A 126 4.62 5.00 1.01
N THR A 127 3.33 4.77 0.79
CA THR A 127 2.58 3.64 1.35
C THR A 127 1.62 3.04 0.33
N GLY A 128 1.02 1.90 0.68
CA GLY A 128 -0.06 1.30 -0.08
C GLY A 128 0.40 0.40 -1.22
N TYR A 129 -0.56 -0.15 -1.96
CA TYR A 129 -0.32 -1.17 -2.98
C TYR A 129 0.67 -0.72 -4.06
N HIS A 130 0.70 0.56 -4.41
CA HIS A 130 1.56 1.04 -5.50
C HIS A 130 3.02 1.24 -5.07
N ALA A 131 3.29 1.42 -3.76
CA ALA A 131 4.62 1.58 -3.22
C ALA A 131 5.30 0.25 -2.83
N ILE A 132 4.51 -0.83 -2.67
CA ILE A 132 4.96 -2.20 -2.36
C ILE A 132 5.10 -2.98 -3.66
#